data_AF-A0A815TPL2-F1
#
_entry.id   AF-A0A815TPL2-F1
#
_cell.length_a   1.000
_cell.length_b   1.000
_cell.length_c   1.000
_cell.angle_alpha   90.00
_cell.angle_beta   90.00
_cell.angle_gamma   90.00
#
_symmetry.space_group_name_H-M   'P 1'
#
loop_
_entity.id
_entity.type
_entity.pdbx_description
1 polymer ?
#
loop_
_entity_poly.entity_id
_entity_poly.type
_entity_poly.pdbx_seq_one_letter_code
_entity_poly.pdbx_strand_id
1 'polypeptide(L)' 'MPFRFYDEIYEQIEGVGMESPLAPVLADLFMTHIESKLGQYQHNDKIKTYYRYVDDTFIVINGKEKD' A
#
# COMPACT_ATOMS: atom_id res chain seq x y z
N MET A 1 -10.87 7.93 -14.33
CA MET A 1 -10.19 7.85 -15.65
C MET A 1 -10.98 6.85 -16.47
N PRO A 2 -11.65 7.27 -17.56
CA PRO A 2 -12.36 6.34 -18.41
C PRO A 2 -11.38 5.44 -19.16
N PHE A 3 -11.71 4.16 -19.31
CA PHE A 3 -10.96 3.20 -20.14
C PHE A 3 -11.90 2.56 -21.16
N ARG A 4 -11.32 2.04 -22.24
CA ARG A 4 -12.08 1.42 -23.34
C ARG A 4 -11.95 -0.09 -23.31
N PHE A 5 -13.07 -0.79 -23.45
CA PHE A 5 -13.11 -2.25 -23.53
C PHE A 5 -14.25 -2.67 -24.46
N TYR A 6 -13.97 -3.54 -25.46
CA TYR A 6 -14.93 -3.93 -26.51
C TYR A 6 -15.73 -2.76 -27.10
N ASP A 7 -15.03 -1.68 -27.47
CA ASP A 7 -15.57 -0.43 -28.01
C ASP A 7 -16.48 0.40 -27.09
N GLU A 8 -16.76 -0.09 -25.89
CA GLU A 8 -17.48 0.63 -24.85
C GLU A 8 -16.53 1.38 -23.90
N ILE A 9 -17.03 2.45 -23.31
CA ILE A 9 -16.29 3.29 -22.36
C ILE A 9 -16.80 2.99 -20.96
N TYR A 10 -15.87 2.69 -20.07
CA TYR A 10 -16.14 2.38 -18.67
C TYR A 10 -15.45 3.37 -17.76
N GLU A 11 -16.11 3.71 -16.66
CA GLU A 11 -15.53 4.48 -15.58
C GLU A 11 -15.15 3.54 -14.43
N GLN A 12 -13.91 3.65 -13.95
CA GLN A 12 -13.53 3.02 -12.70
C GLN A 12 -14.16 3.78 -11.52
N ILE A 13 -15.00 3.08 -10.76
CA ILE A 13 -15.75 3.66 -9.65
C ILE A 13 -14.91 3.72 -8.36
N GLU A 14 -14.02 2.74 -8.15
CA GLU A 14 -13.21 2.61 -6.93
C GLU A 14 -11.76 2.24 -7.24
N GLY A 15 -10.83 2.82 -6.45
CA GLY A 15 -9.40 2.67 -6.64
C GLY A 15 -8.83 3.59 -7.71
N VAL A 16 -7.63 3.26 -8.19
CA VAL A 16 -6.95 3.99 -9.26
C VAL A 16 -6.69 3.07 -10.45
N GLY A 17 -6.80 3.60 -11.66
CA GLY A 17 -6.64 2.82 -12.88
C GLY A 17 -5.17 2.48 -13.06
N MET A 18 -4.85 1.20 -13.25
CA MET A 18 -3.46 0.73 -13.33
C MET A 18 -2.66 1.38 -14.46
N GLU A 19 -3.33 1.84 -15.53
CA GLU A 19 -2.70 2.56 -16.64
C GLU A 19 -2.51 4.06 -16.40
N SER A 20 -3.03 4.60 -15.31
CA SER A 20 -2.87 6.01 -14.99
C SER A 20 -1.41 6.28 -14.59
N PRO A 21 -0.74 7.28 -15.17
CA PRO A 21 0.61 7.67 -14.75
C PRO A 21 0.64 8.18 -13.29
N LEU A 22 -0.52 8.54 -12.73
CA LEU A 22 -0.66 8.96 -11.33
C LEU A 22 -0.96 7.79 -10.39
N ALA A 23 -1.26 6.59 -10.91
CA ALA A 23 -1.60 5.43 -10.08
C ALA A 23 -0.53 5.08 -9.04
N PRO A 24 0.77 5.05 -9.37
CA PRO A 24 1.79 4.72 -8.38
C PRO A 24 1.85 5.71 -7.22
N VAL A 25 1.74 7.01 -7.52
CA VAL A 25 1.79 8.08 -6.50
C VAL A 25 0.55 8.04 -5.60
N LEU A 26 -0.63 7.83 -6.20
CA LEU A 26 -1.88 7.75 -5.44
C LEU A 26 -1.93 6.48 -4.58
N ALA A 27 -1.44 5.35 -5.10
CA ALA A 27 -1.31 4.12 -4.33
C ALA A 27 -0.34 4.28 -3.17
N ASP A 28 0.81 4.92 -3.39
CA ASP A 28 1.79 5.19 -2.33
C ASP A 28 1.22 6.11 -1.24
N LEU A 29 0.55 7.19 -1.64
CA LEU A 29 -0.13 8.11 -0.70
C LEU A 29 -1.18 7.39 0.16
N PHE A 30 -2.00 6.55 -0.47
CA PHE A 30 -3.04 5.80 0.24
C PHE A 30 -2.44 4.77 1.21
N MET A 31 -1.39 4.06 0.79
CA MET A 31 -0.66 3.12 1.66
C MET A 31 -0.01 3.84 2.83
N THR A 32 0.61 5.01 2.63
CA THR A 32 1.13 5.84 3.72
C THR A 32 0.05 6.32 4.70
N HIS A 33 -1.15 6.65 4.21
CA HIS A 33 -2.28 6.97 5.08
C HIS A 33 -2.72 5.78 5.94
N ILE A 34 -2.75 4.58 5.36
CA ILE A 34 -3.01 3.34 6.11
C ILE A 34 -1.91 3.12 7.14
N GLU A 35 -0.64 3.21 6.75
CA GLU A 35 0.51 3.06 7.64
C GLU A 35 0.46 4.05 8.79
N SER A 36 0.11 5.32 8.57
CA SER A 36 -0.04 6.32 9.64
C SER A 36 -1.14 5.94 10.62
N LYS A 37 -2.28 5.43 10.12
CA LYS A 37 -3.36 4.90 10.97
C LYS A 37 -2.98 3.61 11.68
N LEU A 38 -2.05 2.83 11.14
CA LEU A 38 -1.49 1.65 11.81
C LEU A 38 -0.27 2.01 12.69
N GLY A 39 0.32 3.19 12.50
CA GLY A 39 1.52 3.69 13.18
C GLY A 39 1.32 3.94 14.67
N GLN A 40 0.06 4.00 15.13
CA GLN A 40 -0.29 3.85 16.54
C GLN A 40 0.17 2.50 17.14
N TYR A 41 0.61 1.53 16.31
CA TYR A 41 1.23 0.26 16.72
C TYR A 41 2.76 0.19 16.44
N GLN A 42 3.39 1.22 15.85
CA GLN A 42 4.82 1.25 15.50
C GLN A 42 5.75 1.49 16.70
N HIS A 43 5.24 1.94 17.85
CA HIS A 43 5.99 1.96 19.12
C HIS A 43 6.09 0.57 19.76
N ASN A 44 6.36 -0.44 18.94
CA ASN A 44 6.60 -1.79 19.40
C ASN A 44 8.05 -2.10 19.06
N ASP A 45 8.89 -2.25 20.08
CA ASP A 45 10.33 -2.60 19.98
C ASP A 45 10.58 -3.94 19.25
N LYS A 46 9.51 -4.55 18.73
CA LYS A 46 9.50 -5.78 17.96
C LYS A 46 9.82 -5.58 16.49
N ILE A 47 9.63 -4.42 15.87
CA ILE A 47 9.92 -4.23 14.44
C ILE A 47 11.35 -3.72 14.27
N LYS A 48 12.23 -4.54 13.67
CA LYS A 48 13.64 -4.20 13.38
C LYS A 48 13.80 -3.48 12.06
N THR A 49 13.02 -3.88 11.06
CA THR A 49 13.13 -3.34 9.69
C THR A 49 11.77 -3.38 9.03
N TYR A 50 11.47 -2.32 8.30
CA TYR A 50 10.24 -2.17 7.53
C TYR A 50 10.61 -1.54 6.18
N TYR A 51 10.38 -2.28 5.09
CA TYR A 51 10.47 -1.78 3.72
C TYR A 51 9.13 -2.02 3.04
N ARG A 52 8.68 -1.06 2.24
CA ARG A 52 7.45 -1.17 1.45
C ARG A 52 7.72 -0.74 0.01
N TYR A 53 7.11 -1.44 -0.94
CA TYR A 53 7.02 -1.04 -2.34
C TYR A 53 5.55 -1.12 -2.79
N VAL A 54 4.89 0.04 -2.87
CA VAL A 54 3.45 0.15 -3.13
C VAL A 54 2.65 -0.72 -2.14
N ASP A 55 2.16 -1.89 -2.55
CA ASP A 55 1.39 -2.87 -1.77
C ASP A 55 2.26 -3.97 -1.14
N ASP A 56 3.46 -4.23 -1.66
CA ASP A 56 4.38 -5.21 -1.11
C ASP A 56 5.10 -4.68 0.13
N THR A 57 5.19 -5.51 1.16
CA THR A 57 5.88 -5.15 2.41
C THR A 57 6.86 -6.24 2.84
N PHE A 58 8.06 -5.84 3.23
CA PHE A 58 9.06 -6.68 3.88
C PHE A 58 9.30 -6.20 5.31
N ILE A 59 9.06 -7.07 6.29
CA ILE A 59 9.16 -6.75 7.72
C ILE A 59 10.06 -7.76 8.42
N VAL A 60 11.04 -7.27 9.16
CA VAL A 60 11.83 -8.07 10.11
C VAL A 60 11.38 -7.74 11.51
N ILE A 61 11.00 -8.77 12.28
CA ILE A 61 10.58 -8.63 13.68
C ILE A 61 11.51 -9.39 14.62
N ASN A 62 11.64 -8.92 15.85
CA ASN A 62 12.23 -9.66 16.95
C ASN A 62 11.38 -10.90 17.22
N GLY A 63 11.97 -12.08 17.03
CA GLY A 63 11.42 -13.31 17.55
C GLY A 63 11.34 -13.26 19.07
N LYS A 64 10.43 -14.03 19.67
CA LYS A 64 10.54 -14.32 21.10
C LYS A 64 11.84 -15.11 21.31
N GLU A 65 12.67 -14.70 22.27
CA GLU A 65 13.67 -15.62 22.81
C GLU A 65 12.93 -16.89 23.25
N LYS A 66 13.43 -18.06 22.84
CA LYS A 66 12.97 -19.32 23.41
C LYS A 66 13.52 -19.35 24.83
N ASP A 67 12.65 -19.09 25.80
CA ASP A 67 12.85 -19.53 27.18
C ASP A 67 13.10 -21.05 27.22
#